data_AF-A0A2H6MZN9-F1
#
_entry.id   AF-A0A2H6MZN9-F1
#
_cell.length_a   1.000
_cell.length_b   1.000
_cell.length_c   1.000
_cell.angle_alpha   90.00
_cell.angle_beta   90.00
_cell.angle_gamma   90.00
#
_symmetry.space_group_name_H-M   'P 1'
#
loop_
_entity.id
_entity.type
_entity.pdbx_description
1 polymer ?
#
loop_
_entity_poly.entity_id
_entity_poly.type
_entity_poly.pdbx_seq_one_letter_code
_entity_poly.pdbx_strand_id
1 'polypeptide(L)'
;ADLSHRNVRLSWGYKWRTTCMRNCPKARTYWTKIKDWIQEITGHLVEFKPGIIKTQYPKKINYIILHILTGARIACVQMWKEHKVPTEELILQKIADCADMDMLTLKIREKGESDY
;
A
#
# COMPACT_ATOMS: atom_id res chain seq x y z
N ALA A 1 -39.77 -1.62 1.89
CA ALA A 1 -38.45 -2.26 2.07
C ALA A 1 -37.40 -1.21 1.76
N ASP A 2 -36.81 -0.65 2.81
CA ASP A 2 -36.10 0.61 2.82
C ASP A 2 -34.72 0.53 2.13
N LEU A 3 -34.51 1.39 1.12
CA LEU A 3 -33.26 1.54 0.36
C LEU A 3 -32.28 2.53 1.02
N SER A 4 -32.56 3.05 2.22
CA SER A 4 -31.72 4.06 2.90
C SER A 4 -30.45 3.49 3.56
N HIS A 5 -30.42 2.19 3.88
CA HIS A 5 -29.38 1.63 4.76
C HIS A 5 -28.07 1.19 4.06
N ARG A 6 -28.00 1.19 2.73
CA ARG A 6 -26.79 0.74 2.00
C ARG A 6 -25.75 1.84 1.73
N ASN A 7 -26.14 3.11 1.74
CA ASN A 7 -25.23 4.21 1.39
C ASN A 7 -24.42 4.78 2.56
N VAL A 8 -24.82 4.52 3.81
CA VAL A 8 -24.10 5.05 4.98
C VAL A 8 -22.85 4.21 5.31
N ARG A 9 -22.81 2.92 4.93
CA ARG A 9 -21.66 2.04 5.23
C ARG A 9 -20.42 2.36 4.39
N LEU A 10 -20.60 2.99 3.22
CA LEU A 10 -19.52 3.38 2.33
C LEU A 10 -18.96 4.77 2.64
N SER A 11 -19.70 5.68 3.26
CA SER A 11 -19.16 7.01 3.60
C SER A 11 -18.33 7.00 4.88
N TRP A 12 -18.73 6.20 5.87
CA TRP A 12 -18.02 6.11 7.15
C TRP A 12 -16.78 5.19 7.06
N GLY A 13 -16.81 4.13 6.25
CA GLY A 13 -15.69 3.20 6.12
C GLY A 13 -14.35 3.80 5.63
N TYR A 14 -14.37 4.81 4.76
CA TYR A 14 -13.15 5.44 4.23
C TYR A 14 -12.59 6.54 5.15
N LYS A 15 -13.46 7.28 5.83
CA LYS A 15 -13.04 8.34 6.75
C LYS A 15 -12.41 7.72 8.01
N TRP A 16 -12.99 6.66 8.58
CA TRP A 16 -12.43 5.98 9.76
C TRP A 16 -11.18 5.13 9.46
N ARG A 17 -10.98 4.67 8.21
CA ARG A 17 -9.76 3.96 7.76
C ARG A 17 -8.51 4.82 7.80
N THR A 18 -8.62 6.13 7.55
CA THR A 18 -7.46 7.04 7.48
C THR A 18 -7.17 7.72 8.82
N THR A 19 -8.21 8.02 9.63
CA THR A 19 -8.02 8.68 10.94
C THR A 19 -7.45 7.74 12.00
N CYS A 20 -7.86 6.46 12.02
CA CYS A 20 -7.32 5.47 12.96
C CYS A 20 -5.81 5.22 12.75
N MET A 21 -5.38 5.15 11.49
CA MET A 21 -3.96 4.95 11.15
C MET A 21 -3.08 6.15 11.51
N ARG A 22 -3.60 7.38 11.46
CA ARG A 22 -2.82 8.59 11.77
C ARG A 22 -2.62 8.80 13.27
N ASN A 23 -3.62 8.47 14.10
CA ASN A 23 -3.60 8.76 15.54
C ASN A 23 -3.16 7.55 16.40
N CYS A 24 -3.11 6.34 15.84
CA CYS A 24 -2.64 5.15 16.54
C CYS A 24 -1.10 5.14 16.68
N PRO A 25 -0.53 5.07 17.91
CA PRO A 25 0.92 4.98 18.10
C PRO A 25 1.57 3.80 17.37
N LYS A 26 0.93 2.63 17.42
CA LYS A 26 1.41 1.41 16.74
C LYS A 26 1.46 1.57 15.22
N ALA A 27 0.45 2.22 14.65
CA ALA A 27 0.44 2.51 13.21
C ALA A 27 1.48 3.56 12.83
N ARG A 28 1.76 4.55 13.68
CA ARG A 28 2.86 5.50 13.46
C ARG A 28 4.21 4.80 13.42
N THR A 29 4.52 3.96 14.41
CA THR A 29 5.75 3.15 14.42
C THR A 29 5.89 2.30 13.17
N TYR A 30 4.80 1.65 12.74
CA TYR A 30 4.75 0.89 11.50
C TYR A 30 5.11 1.74 10.27
N TRP A 31 4.48 2.90 10.10
CA TRP A 31 4.74 3.76 8.93
C TRP A 31 6.11 4.44 8.97
N THR A 32 6.64 4.74 10.15
CA THR A 32 8.03 5.20 10.31
C THR A 32 9.01 4.15 9.79
N LYS A 33 8.83 2.89 10.17
CA LYS A 33 9.67 1.79 9.69
C LYS A 33 9.65 1.62 8.18
N ILE A 34 8.46 1.71 7.56
CA ILE A 34 8.33 1.67 6.10
C ILE A 34 9.06 2.84 5.45
N LYS A 35 9.00 4.03 6.05
CA LYS A 35 9.73 5.20 5.56
C LYS A 35 11.25 4.98 5.64
N ASP A 36 11.74 4.43 6.74
CA ASP A 36 13.16 4.15 6.94
C ASP A 36 13.67 3.14 5.91
N TRP A 37 12.94 2.04 5.69
CA TRP A 37 13.26 1.06 4.63
C TRP A 37 13.33 1.68 3.24
N ILE A 38 12.35 2.53 2.89
CA ILE A 38 12.36 3.20 1.59
C ILE A 38 13.60 4.10 1.46
N GLN A 39 13.95 4.83 2.51
CA GLN A 39 15.12 5.70 2.51
C GLN A 39 16.42 4.90 2.39
N GLU A 40 16.54 3.77 3.10
CA GLU A 40 17.68 2.86 3.00
C GLU A 40 17.85 2.28 1.59
N ILE A 41 16.75 1.85 0.96
CA ILE A 41 16.79 1.23 -0.38
C ILE A 41 17.04 2.25 -1.49
N THR A 42 16.43 3.44 -1.38
CA THR A 42 16.42 4.42 -2.49
C THR A 42 17.42 5.55 -2.30
N GLY A 43 17.94 5.77 -1.09
CA GLY A 43 18.73 6.95 -0.75
C GLY A 43 17.93 8.26 -0.71
N HIS A 44 16.61 8.21 -0.89
CA HIS A 44 15.75 9.39 -0.96
C HIS A 44 14.86 9.53 0.27
N LEU A 45 14.78 10.77 0.80
CA LEU A 45 13.82 11.08 1.86
C LEU A 45 12.41 11.16 1.26
N VAL A 46 11.55 10.22 1.61
CA VAL A 46 10.17 10.21 1.13
C VAL A 46 9.25 10.91 2.12
N GLU A 47 8.65 12.01 1.70
CA GLU A 47 7.51 12.60 2.40
C GLU A 47 6.26 11.74 2.19
N PHE A 48 6.02 10.81 3.11
CA PHE A 48 4.85 9.96 3.06
C PHE A 48 3.67 10.61 3.78
N LYS A 49 2.56 10.81 3.05
CA LYS A 49 1.23 10.81 3.66
C LYS A 49 0.62 9.43 3.42
N PRO A 50 -0.06 8.81 4.41
CA PRO A 50 -0.77 7.55 4.22
C PRO A 50 -1.77 7.65 3.06
N GLY A 51 -1.34 7.29 1.86
CA GLY A 51 -2.14 7.38 0.63
C GLY A 51 -1.51 8.11 -0.55
N ILE A 52 -0.52 9.00 -0.39
CA ILE A 52 -0.04 9.87 -1.48
C ILE A 52 1.50 9.97 -1.48
N ILE A 53 2.12 9.57 -2.59
CA ILE A 53 3.51 9.93 -2.93
C ILE A 53 3.42 11.28 -3.63
N LYS A 54 4.02 12.33 -3.06
CA LYS A 54 3.92 13.71 -3.58
C LYS A 54 5.08 14.13 -4.49
N THR A 55 6.05 13.25 -4.68
CA THR A 55 7.37 13.59 -5.21
C THR A 55 7.63 12.88 -6.53
N GLN A 56 8.24 13.60 -7.48
CA GLN A 56 8.66 13.06 -8.76
C GLN A 56 10.07 12.49 -8.62
N TYR A 57 10.20 11.19 -8.34
CA TYR A 57 11.49 10.48 -8.40
C TYR A 57 11.74 9.92 -9.81
N PRO A 58 12.98 9.48 -10.14
CA PRO A 58 13.23 8.71 -11.34
C PRO A 58 12.29 7.51 -11.45
N LYS A 59 11.90 7.13 -12.67
CA LYS A 59 10.90 6.07 -12.93
C LYS A 59 11.15 4.78 -12.15
N LYS A 60 12.42 4.33 -12.10
CA LYS A 60 12.83 3.13 -11.36
C LYS A 60 12.62 3.27 -9.85
N ILE A 61 12.94 4.43 -9.28
CA ILE A 61 12.75 4.73 -7.86
C ILE A 61 11.26 4.83 -7.53
N ASN A 62 10.47 5.52 -8.35
CA ASN A 62 9.01 5.55 -8.20
C ASN A 62 8.41 4.14 -8.22
N TYR A 63 8.88 3.27 -9.10
CA TYR A 63 8.44 1.88 -9.17
C TYR A 63 8.69 1.13 -7.86
N ILE A 64 9.91 1.21 -7.32
CA ILE A 64 10.28 0.57 -6.04
C ILE A 64 9.41 1.10 -4.90
N ILE A 65 9.30 2.42 -4.78
CA ILE A 65 8.50 3.08 -3.72
C ILE A 65 7.03 2.66 -3.84
N LEU A 66 6.49 2.61 -5.05
CA LEU A 66 5.10 2.22 -5.30
C LEU A 66 4.84 0.78 -4.83
N HIS A 67 5.72 -0.17 -5.14
CA HIS A 67 5.55 -1.57 -4.76
C HIS A 67 5.64 -1.76 -3.25
N ILE A 68 6.64 -1.14 -2.60
CA ILE A 68 6.79 -1.18 -1.14
C ILE A 68 5.54 -0.63 -0.45
N LEU A 69 5.08 0.55 -0.87
CA LEU A 69 3.92 1.20 -0.26
C LEU A 69 2.62 0.43 -0.52
N THR A 70 2.48 -0.19 -1.69
CA THR A 70 1.29 -0.99 -2.03
C THR A 70 1.23 -2.25 -1.16
N GLY A 71 2.32 -3.01 -1.06
CA GLY A 71 2.40 -4.19 -0.19
C GLY A 71 2.18 -3.85 1.28
N ALA A 72 2.82 -2.79 1.78
CA ALA A 72 2.62 -2.29 3.14
C ALA A 72 1.15 -1.93 3.43
N ARG A 73 0.49 -1.22 2.51
CA ARG A 73 -0.94 -0.88 2.65
C ARG A 73 -1.82 -2.12 2.70
N ILE A 74 -1.56 -3.11 1.84
CA ILE A 74 -2.32 -4.36 1.82
C ILE A 74 -2.15 -5.08 3.15
N ALA A 75 -0.92 -5.25 3.64
CA ALA A 75 -0.64 -5.89 4.93
C ALA A 75 -1.37 -5.16 6.08
N CYS A 76 -1.31 -3.83 6.12
CA CYS A 76 -2.02 -3.00 7.10
C CYS A 76 -3.55 -3.19 7.03
N VAL A 77 -4.12 -3.23 5.82
CA VAL A 77 -5.56 -3.46 5.56
C VAL A 77 -5.96 -4.93 5.69
N GLN A 78 -5.03 -5.86 5.88
CA GLN A 78 -5.37 -7.22 6.29
C GLN A 78 -5.44 -7.31 7.82
N MET A 79 -4.48 -6.71 8.52
CA MET A 79 -4.38 -6.81 9.97
C MET A 79 -5.29 -5.85 10.75
N TRP A 80 -5.88 -4.82 10.11
CA TRP A 80 -6.77 -3.86 10.79
C TRP A 80 -7.99 -4.51 11.44
N LYS A 81 -8.53 -5.60 10.87
CA LYS A 81 -9.67 -6.33 11.44
C LYS A 81 -9.31 -7.02 12.76
N GLU A 82 -8.04 -7.39 12.92
CA GLU A 82 -7.52 -8.04 14.12
C GLU A 82 -6.91 -7.06 15.12
N HIS A 83 -6.96 -5.75 14.84
CA HIS A 83 -6.33 -4.69 15.65
C HIS A 83 -4.81 -4.91 15.90
N LYS A 84 -4.15 -5.64 15.01
CA LYS A 84 -2.71 -5.96 15.08
C LYS A 84 -1.91 -5.13 14.08
N VAL A 85 -0.62 -4.99 14.37
CA VAL A 85 0.36 -4.48 13.40
C VAL A 85 0.84 -5.65 12.54
N PRO A 86 0.97 -5.48 11.22
CA PRO A 86 1.59 -6.50 10.38
C PRO A 86 3.02 -6.83 10.81
N THR A 87 3.37 -8.11 10.75
CA THR A 87 4.77 -8.56 10.89
C THR A 87 5.58 -8.15 9.68
N GLU A 88 6.91 -8.05 9.82
CA GLU A 88 7.80 -7.78 8.68
C GLU A 88 7.63 -8.81 7.58
N GLU A 89 7.58 -10.09 7.94
CA GLU A 89 7.36 -11.20 7.02
C GLU A 89 6.09 -11.00 6.17
N LEU A 90 4.98 -10.62 6.79
CA LEU A 90 3.73 -10.36 6.07
C LEU A 90 3.88 -9.16 5.12
N ILE A 91 4.58 -8.10 5.52
CA ILE A 91 4.82 -6.94 4.66
C ILE A 91 5.65 -7.34 3.46
N LEU A 92 6.76 -8.05 3.68
CA LEU A 92 7.67 -8.50 2.63
C LEU A 92 6.96 -9.44 1.66
N GLN A 93 6.17 -10.39 2.18
CA GLN A 93 5.33 -11.26 1.36
C GLN A 93 4.38 -10.43 0.49
N LYS A 94 3.71 -9.42 1.04
CA LYS A 94 2.81 -8.55 0.25
C LYS A 94 3.52 -7.67 -0.76
N ILE A 95 4.77 -7.29 -0.51
CA ILE A 95 5.57 -6.57 -1.51
C ILE A 95 5.95 -7.50 -2.67
N ALA A 96 6.40 -8.73 -2.35
CA ALA A 96 6.73 -9.75 -3.34
C ALA A 96 5.50 -10.12 -4.19
N ASP A 97 4.36 -10.43 -3.55
CA ASP A 97 3.09 -10.71 -4.21
C ASP A 97 2.72 -9.58 -5.21
N CYS A 98 2.90 -8.31 -4.83
CA CYS A 98 2.60 -7.19 -5.72
C CYS A 98 3.53 -7.16 -6.95
N ALA A 99 4.83 -7.38 -6.75
CA ALA A 99 5.81 -7.37 -7.84
C ALA A 99 5.60 -8.54 -8.81
N ASP A 100 5.30 -9.73 -8.28
CA ASP A 100 5.04 -10.92 -9.08
C ASP A 100 3.79 -10.74 -9.95
N MET A 101 2.72 -10.19 -9.38
CA MET A 101 1.49 -9.91 -10.11
C MET A 101 1.67 -8.84 -11.19
N ASP A 102 2.50 -7.81 -10.95
CA ASP A 102 2.86 -6.81 -11.96
C ASP A 102 3.66 -7.44 -13.11
N MET A 103 4.66 -8.27 -12.80
CA MET A 103 5.42 -9.01 -13.80
C MET A 103 4.51 -9.93 -14.65
N LEU A 104 3.57 -10.65 -14.02
CA LEU A 104 2.60 -11.48 -14.75
C LEU A 104 1.69 -10.63 -15.65
N THR A 105 1.27 -9.46 -15.18
CA THR A 105 0.45 -8.53 -15.96
C THR A 105 1.20 -8.03 -17.20
N LEU A 106 2.50 -7.75 -17.08
CA LEU A 106 3.34 -7.35 -18.22
C LEU A 106 3.45 -8.49 -19.25
N LYS A 107 3.76 -9.71 -18.80
CA LYS A 107 3.88 -10.88 -19.69
C LYS A 107 2.60 -11.19 -20.47
N ILE A 108 1.44 -11.05 -19.81
CA ILE A 108 0.14 -11.26 -20.47
C ILE A 108 -0.10 -10.21 -21.56
N ARG A 109 0.28 -8.94 -21.31
CA ARG A 109 0.12 -7.85 -22.28
C ARG A 109 1.02 -8.04 -23.50
N GLU A 110 2.29 -8.36 -23.28
CA GLU A 110 3.25 -8.62 -24.37
C GLU A 110 2.79 -9.77 -25.27
N LYS A 111 2.25 -10.85 -24.68
CA LYS A 111 1.71 -11.98 -25.44
C LYS A 111 0.45 -11.60 -26.24
N GLY A 112 -0.45 -10.79 -25.65
CA GLY A 112 -1.66 -10.33 -26.35
C GLY A 112 -1.36 -9.38 -27.50
N GLU A 113 -0.25 -8.64 -27.44
CA GLU A 113 0.22 -7.76 -28.51
C GLU A 113 0.99 -8.50 -29.62
N SER A 114 1.62 -9.65 -29.32
CA SER A 114 2.32 -10.47 -30.32
C SER A 114 1.42 -11.42 -31.11
N ASP A 115 0.20 -11.68 -30.63
CA ASP A 115 -0.77 -12.61 -31.24
C ASP A 115 -1.68 -11.92 -32.30
N TYR A 116 -1.37 -10.67 -32.70
CA TYR A 116 -2.05 -9.87 -33.74
C TYR A 116 -1.07 -9.31 -34.77
#